data_AF-A0A846YX34-F1
#
_entry.id   AF-A0A846YX34-F1
#
_cell.length_a   1.000
_cell.length_b   1.000
_cell.length_c   1.000
_cell.angle_alpha   90.00
_cell.angle_beta   90.00
_cell.angle_gamma   90.00
#
_symmetry.space_group_name_H-M   'P 1'
#
loop_
_entity.id
_entity.type
_entity.pdbx_description
1 polymer ?
#
loop_
_entity_poly.entity_id
_entity_poly.type
_entity_poly.pdbx_seq_one_letter_code
_entity_poly.pdbx_strand_id
1 'polypeptide(L)'
;MYVALSDDEHALLVAAAGRERLATGAWAAQVLLAAARGTERPEYVQLREALAKVMHAAGQAQRIGVNLNQAVAALHSGHVPPQLRWYAEAAARTVEKLDDLADELRRRLP
;
A
#
# COMPACT_ATOMS: atom_id res chain seq x y z
N MET A 1 29.78 10.04 -20.77
CA MET A 1 29.06 10.75 -19.69
C MET A 1 29.98 10.75 -18.48
N TYR A 2 30.17 11.90 -17.84
CA TYR A 2 30.94 12.00 -16.60
C TYR A 2 29.98 12.42 -15.48
N VAL A 3 29.99 11.70 -14.37
CA VAL A 3 29.19 12.03 -13.18
C VAL A 3 30.19 12.40 -12.09
N ALA A 4 30.19 13.66 -11.69
CA ALA A 4 31.03 14.12 -10.59
C ALA A 4 30.38 13.66 -9.27
N LEU A 5 31.16 12.94 -8.47
CA LEU A 5 30.76 12.46 -7.14
C LEU A 5 31.85 12.88 -6.15
N SER A 6 31.44 13.31 -4.98
CA SER A 6 32.29 13.31 -3.79
C SER A 6 32.69 11.88 -3.40
N ASP A 7 33.71 11.75 -2.55
CA ASP A 7 34.16 10.44 -2.06
C ASP A 7 33.03 9.71 -1.30
N ASP A 8 32.23 10.43 -0.52
CA ASP A 8 31.10 9.88 0.22
C ASP A 8 30.00 9.36 -0.71
N GLU A 9 29.64 10.14 -1.74
CA GLU A 9 28.66 9.71 -2.74
C GLU A 9 29.16 8.50 -3.52
N HIS A 10 30.44 8.48 -3.90
CA HIS A 10 31.05 7.34 -4.57
C HIS A 10 31.03 6.08 -3.68
N ALA A 11 31.39 6.21 -2.40
CA ALA A 11 31.35 5.10 -1.45
C ALA A 11 29.93 4.53 -1.27
N LEU A 12 28.92 5.42 -1.24
CA LEU A 12 27.52 5.03 -1.12
C LEU A 12 27.05 4.23 -2.35
N LEU A 13 27.46 4.65 -3.56
CA LEU A 13 27.19 3.93 -4.81
C LEU A 13 27.89 2.57 -4.86
N VAL A 14 29.16 2.49 -4.42
CA VAL A 14 29.91 1.23 -4.32
C VAL A 14 29.22 0.26 -3.37
N ALA A 15 28.78 0.73 -2.20
CA ALA A 15 28.06 -0.11 -1.24
C ALA A 15 26.72 -0.61 -1.79
N ALA A 16 25.98 0.23 -2.52
CA ALA A 16 24.74 -0.16 -3.18
C ALA A 16 24.96 -1.21 -4.27
N ALA A 17 25.92 -0.98 -5.15
CA ALA A 17 26.30 -1.94 -6.18
C ALA A 17 26.78 -3.28 -5.59
N GLY A 18 27.49 -3.23 -4.46
CA GLY A 18 27.93 -4.41 -3.70
C GLY A 18 26.79 -5.28 -3.19
N ARG A 19 25.69 -4.68 -2.69
CA ARG A 19 24.48 -5.42 -2.25
C ARG A 19 23.85 -6.21 -3.39
N GLU A 20 23.98 -5.73 -4.63
CA GLU A 20 23.45 -6.36 -5.83
C GLU A 20 24.50 -7.17 -6.61
N ARG A 21 25.74 -7.28 -6.09
CA ARG A 21 26.87 -7.98 -6.73
C ARG A 21 27.20 -7.47 -8.13
N LEU A 22 27.07 -6.16 -8.33
CA LEU A 22 27.36 -5.49 -9.59
C LEU A 22 28.60 -4.60 -9.46
N ALA A 23 29.29 -4.37 -10.58
CA ALA A 23 30.27 -3.30 -10.68
C ALA A 23 29.56 -1.94 -10.54
N THR A 24 30.18 -0.97 -9.85
CA THR A 24 29.58 0.34 -9.56
C THR A 24 29.06 1.05 -10.82
N GLY A 25 29.84 1.05 -11.90
CA GLY A 25 29.43 1.65 -13.17
C GLY A 25 28.25 0.94 -13.84
N ALA A 26 28.19 -0.39 -13.74
CA ALA A 26 27.07 -1.17 -14.27
C ALA A 26 25.78 -0.91 -13.48
N TRP A 27 25.88 -0.89 -12.15
CA TRP A 27 24.77 -0.54 -11.27
C TRP A 27 24.27 0.88 -11.54
N ALA A 28 25.17 1.87 -11.62
CA ALA A 28 24.79 3.26 -11.91
C ALA A 28 24.09 3.40 -13.27
N ALA A 29 24.59 2.73 -14.30
CA ALA A 29 23.96 2.73 -15.62
C ALA A 29 22.55 2.12 -15.60
N GLN A 30 22.35 1.00 -14.88
CA GLN A 30 21.03 0.39 -14.73
C GLN A 30 20.05 1.33 -14.03
N VAL A 31 20.46 1.96 -12.93
CA VAL A 31 19.62 2.90 -12.17
C VAL A 31 19.25 4.12 -13.02
N LEU A 32 20.22 4.72 -13.73
CA LEU A 32 19.98 5.87 -14.60
C LEU A 32 19.06 5.53 -15.78
N LEU A 33 19.23 4.37 -16.41
CA LEU A 33 18.37 3.90 -17.49
C LEU A 33 16.96 3.57 -16.99
N ALA A 34 16.83 2.95 -15.82
CA ALA A 34 15.55 2.68 -15.20
C ALA A 34 14.79 3.98 -14.92
N ALA A 35 15.47 4.98 -14.35
CA ALA A 35 14.92 6.31 -14.11
C ALA A 35 14.50 7.01 -15.42
N ALA A 36 15.36 6.99 -16.44
CA ALA A 36 15.07 7.59 -17.75
C ALA A 36 13.88 6.93 -18.47
N ARG A 37 13.68 5.62 -18.28
CA ARG A 37 12.53 4.86 -18.82
C ARG A 37 11.24 5.09 -18.03
N GLY A 38 11.28 5.79 -16.90
CA GLY A 38 10.14 5.88 -15.98
C GLY A 38 9.79 4.53 -15.35
N THR A 39 10.72 3.58 -15.34
CA THR A 39 10.53 2.27 -14.69
C THR A 39 10.45 2.54 -13.20
N GLU A 40 9.27 2.31 -12.61
CA GLU A 40 9.11 2.44 -11.16
C GLU A 40 10.07 1.49 -10.46
N ARG A 41 10.78 2.00 -9.43
CA ARG A 41 11.57 1.12 -8.56
C ARG A 41 10.65 0.02 -8.04
N PRO A 42 11.13 -1.24 -7.90
CA PRO A 42 10.31 -2.34 -7.41
C PRO A 42 9.57 -2.02 -6.10
N GLU A 43 10.20 -1.21 -5.25
CA GLU A 43 9.66 -0.68 -3.99
C GLU A 43 8.37 0.14 -4.20
N TYR A 44 8.30 0.97 -5.25
CA TYR A 44 7.12 1.76 -5.58
C TYR A 44 6.00 0.92 -6.19
N VAL A 45 6.33 -0.16 -6.90
CA VAL A 45 5.33 -1.12 -7.40
C VAL A 45 4.64 -1.81 -6.22
N GLN A 46 5.41 -2.31 -5.25
CA GLN A 46 4.87 -2.93 -4.04
C GLN A 46 4.01 -1.94 -3.23
N LEU A 47 4.45 -0.69 -3.09
CA LEU A 47 3.70 0.35 -2.38
C LEU A 47 2.40 0.71 -3.11
N ARG A 48 2.39 0.74 -4.44
CA ARG A 48 1.20 1.04 -5.25
C ARG A 48 0.17 -0.09 -5.17
N GLU A 49 0.60 -1.34 -5.21
CA GLU A 49 -0.28 -2.50 -5.00
C GLU A 49 -0.89 -2.51 -3.59
N ALA A 50 -0.06 -2.22 -2.59
CA ALA A 50 -0.49 -2.01 -1.21
C ALA A 50 -1.56 -0.90 -1.11
N LEU A 51 -1.29 0.27 -1.69
CA LEU A 51 -2.21 1.40 -1.70
C LEU A 51 -3.55 1.06 -2.39
N ALA A 52 -3.51 0.34 -3.52
CA ALA A 52 -4.71 -0.10 -4.22
C ALA A 52 -5.59 -1.01 -3.35
N LYS A 53 -4.98 -1.94 -2.60
CA LYS A 53 -5.70 -2.80 -1.63
C LYS A 53 -6.35 -1.97 -0.53
N VAL A 54 -5.64 -0.96 0.00
CA VAL A 54 -6.18 -0.05 1.03
C VAL A 54 -7.37 0.74 0.50
N MET A 55 -7.23 1.34 -0.68
CA MET A 55 -8.32 2.12 -1.29
C MET A 55 -9.56 1.26 -1.56
N HIS A 56 -9.37 0.01 -2.00
CA HIS A 56 -10.46 -0.93 -2.19
C HIS A 56 -11.20 -1.23 -0.87
N ALA A 57 -10.43 -1.54 0.18
CA ALA A 57 -10.98 -1.87 1.49
C ALA A 57 -11.69 -0.65 2.14
N ALA A 58 -11.14 0.56 1.99
CA ALA A 58 -11.79 1.80 2.39
C ALA A 58 -13.16 2.00 1.71
N GLY A 59 -13.26 1.71 0.41
CA GLY A 59 -14.52 1.76 -0.32
C GLY A 59 -15.54 0.68 0.11
N GLN A 60 -15.08 -0.47 0.62
CA GLN A 60 -15.96 -1.48 1.23
C GLN A 60 -16.50 -1.01 2.58
N ALA A 61 -15.63 -0.48 3.44
CA ALA A 61 -16.02 0.02 4.75
C ALA A 61 -17.00 1.20 4.68
N GLN A 62 -16.79 2.14 3.75
CA GLN A 62 -17.70 3.27 3.55
C GLN A 62 -19.13 2.80 3.21
N ARG A 63 -19.28 1.82 2.30
CA ARG A 63 -20.59 1.27 1.92
C ARG A 63 -21.30 0.57 3.09
N ILE A 64 -20.54 -0.14 3.90
CA ILE A 64 -21.07 -0.81 5.09
C ILE A 64 -21.53 0.21 6.12
N GLY A 65 -20.72 1.24 6.39
CA GLY A 65 -21.10 2.33 7.30
C GLY A 65 -22.40 3.02 6.86
N VAL A 66 -22.57 3.25 5.55
CA VAL A 66 -23.82 3.78 4.98
C VAL A 66 -25.01 2.84 5.26
N ASN A 67 -24.88 1.55 5.00
CA ASN A 67 -25.94 0.57 5.26
C ASN A 67 -26.29 0.48 6.76
N LEU A 68 -25.29 0.55 7.63
CA LEU A 68 -25.49 0.53 9.07
C LEU A 68 -26.22 1.79 9.56
N ASN A 69 -25.83 2.97 9.06
CA ASN A 69 -26.52 4.23 9.36
C ASN A 69 -27.98 4.21 8.89
N GLN A 70 -28.26 3.62 7.74
CA GLN A 70 -29.64 3.42 7.27
C GLN A 70 -30.43 2.50 8.21
N ALA A 71 -29.81 1.41 8.68
CA ALA A 71 -30.44 0.50 9.62
C ALA A 71 -30.71 1.16 10.99
N VAL A 72 -29.79 2.00 11.47
CA VAL A 72 -29.99 2.82 12.69
C VAL A 72 -31.12 3.83 12.51
N ALA A 73 -31.20 4.50 11.36
CA ALA A 73 -32.29 5.43 11.06
C ALA A 73 -33.66 4.72 11.05
N ALA A 74 -33.73 3.51 10.50
CA ALA A 74 -34.93 2.68 10.54
C ALA A 74 -35.31 2.25 11.97
N LEU A 75 -34.31 1.88 12.79
CA LEU A 75 -34.56 1.57 14.20
C LEU A 75 -35.14 2.77 14.96
N HIS A 76 -34.61 3.97 14.74
CA HIS A 76 -35.16 5.20 15.34
C HIS A 76 -36.59 5.51 14.88
N SER A 77 -37.03 5.03 13.71
CA SER A 77 -38.43 5.14 13.27
C SER A 77 -39.35 4.04 13.81
N GLY A 78 -38.84 3.15 14.67
CA GLY A 78 -39.59 2.02 15.24
C GLY A 78 -39.64 0.79 14.34
N HIS A 79 -38.94 0.79 13.21
CA HIS A 79 -38.84 -0.35 12.31
C HIS A 79 -37.53 -1.11 12.55
N VAL A 80 -37.60 -2.41 12.82
CA VAL A 80 -36.40 -3.26 12.92
C VAL A 80 -36.16 -3.92 11.57
N PRO A 81 -35.10 -3.53 10.81
CA PRO A 81 -34.82 -4.16 9.54
C PRO A 81 -34.43 -5.63 9.76
N PRO A 82 -35.04 -6.60 9.07
CA PRO A 82 -34.72 -8.02 9.25
C PRO A 82 -33.25 -8.35 8.89
N GLN A 83 -32.60 -7.50 8.10
CA GLN A 83 -31.19 -7.63 7.68
C GLN A 83 -30.20 -6.97 8.66
N LEU A 84 -30.65 -6.34 9.74
CA LEU A 84 -29.77 -5.60 10.67
C LEU A 84 -28.61 -6.46 11.18
N ARG A 85 -28.89 -7.70 11.59
CA ARG A 85 -27.87 -8.65 12.02
C ARG A 85 -26.85 -8.94 10.92
N TRP A 86 -27.31 -9.11 9.69
CA TRP A 86 -26.45 -9.35 8.53
C TRP A 86 -25.55 -8.14 8.24
N TYR A 87 -26.08 -6.92 8.32
CA TYR A 87 -25.28 -5.70 8.17
C TYR A 87 -24.21 -5.59 9.26
N ALA A 88 -24.54 -5.88 10.52
CA ALA A 88 -23.58 -5.86 11.61
C ALA A 88 -22.48 -6.91 11.44
N GLU A 89 -22.82 -8.14 11.06
CA GLU A 89 -21.84 -9.20 10.78
C GLU A 89 -20.97 -8.88 9.56
N ALA A 90 -21.53 -8.27 8.51
CA ALA A 90 -20.76 -7.81 7.36
C ALA A 90 -19.79 -6.67 7.71
N ALA A 91 -20.19 -5.80 8.66
CA ALA A 91 -19.33 -4.76 9.19
C ALA A 91 -18.16 -5.32 9.98
N ALA A 92 -18.42 -6.22 10.93
CA ALA A 92 -17.39 -6.88 11.72
C ALA A 92 -16.34 -7.57 10.83
N ARG A 93 -16.80 -8.38 9.85
CA ARG A 93 -15.89 -9.05 8.90
C ARG A 93 -15.06 -8.10 8.04
N THR A 94 -15.57 -6.91 7.75
CA THR A 94 -14.82 -5.92 6.96
C THR A 94 -13.79 -5.19 7.81
N VAL A 95 -14.11 -4.91 9.07
CA VAL A 95 -13.15 -4.38 10.04
C VAL A 95 -12.00 -5.37 10.25
N GLU A 96 -12.30 -6.66 10.47
CA GLU A 96 -11.27 -7.71 10.60
C GLU A 96 -10.34 -7.75 9.38
N LYS A 97 -10.89 -7.70 8.16
CA LYS A 97 -10.08 -7.68 6.92
C LYS A 97 -9.22 -6.43 6.76
N LEU A 98 -9.69 -5.29 7.29
CA LEU A 98 -8.93 -4.05 7.29
C LEU A 98 -7.76 -4.13 8.27
N ASP A 99 -7.97 -4.72 9.45
CA ASP A 99 -6.92 -4.94 10.45
C ASP A 99 -5.86 -5.91 9.91
N ASP A 100 -6.26 -7.02 9.29
CA ASP A 100 -5.35 -7.96 8.63
C ASP A 100 -4.50 -7.29 7.54
N LEU A 101 -5.13 -6.44 6.72
CA LEU A 101 -4.44 -5.67 5.68
C LEU A 101 -3.46 -4.67 6.29
N ALA A 102 -3.85 -3.96 7.35
CA ALA A 102 -2.98 -3.03 8.05
C ALA A 102 -1.74 -3.74 8.63
N ASP A 103 -1.91 -4.94 9.20
CA ASP A 103 -0.82 -5.75 9.74
C ASP A 103 0.08 -6.35 8.65
N GLU A 104 -0.47 -6.71 7.48
CA GLU A 104 0.33 -7.10 6.32
C GLU A 104 1.19 -5.92 5.83
N LEU A 105 0.63 -4.72 5.74
CA LEU A 105 1.34 -3.52 5.33
C LEU A 105 2.43 -3.13 6.32
N ARG A 106 2.14 -3.15 7.61
CA ARG A 106 3.11 -2.89 8.69
C ARG A 106 4.32 -3.81 8.61
N ARG A 107 4.12 -5.08 8.22
CA ARG A 107 5.21 -6.06 8.05
C ARG A 107 6.05 -5.86 6.79
N ARG A 108 5.51 -5.19 5.77
CA ARG A 108 6.14 -4.98 4.46
C ARG A 108 6.80 -3.62 4.32
N LEU A 109 6.40 -2.63 5.12
CA LEU A 109 7.05 -1.32 5.17
C LEU A 109 8.37 -1.43 5.98
N PRO A 110 9.46 -0.78 5.52
CA PRO A 110 10.75 -0.78 6.21
C PRO A 110 10.73 -0.01 7.54
#